data_AF-A0A521FAQ9-F1
#
_entry.id   AF-A0A521FAQ9-F1
#
_cell.length_a   1.000
_cell.length_b   1.000
_cell.length_c   1.000
_cell.angle_alpha   90.00
_cell.angle_beta   90.00
_cell.angle_gamma   90.00
#
_symmetry.space_group_name_H-M   'P 1'
#
loop_
_entity.id
_entity.type
_entity.pdbx_description
1 polymer ?
#
loop_
_entity_poly.entity_id
_entity_poly.type
_entity_poly.pdbx_seq_one_letter_code
_entity_poly.pdbx_strand_id
1 'polypeptide(L)'
;MNPKELVIENLKIWIKKTNIISYDKDIGLQFWDKELRELRGEIKKEVYVISFKTEDKIERNKNDEIISLFEGMYCFAYFDAETLELLYIHKKAGYIEVDGSY
;
A
#
# COMPACT_ATOMS: atom_id res chain seq x y z
N MET A 1 18.68 -1.62 13.64
CA MET A 1 17.86 -1.07 12.54
C MET A 1 16.41 -1.23 12.94
N ASN A 2 15.60 -0.18 12.85
CA ASN A 2 14.22 -0.19 13.37
C ASN A 2 13.28 -0.88 12.35
N PRO A 3 12.49 -1.90 12.74
CA PRO A 3 11.55 -2.58 11.84
C PRO A 3 10.65 -1.61 11.07
N LYS A 4 10.19 -0.53 11.73
CA LYS A 4 9.38 0.53 11.10
C LYS A 4 10.05 1.17 9.89
N GLU A 5 11.33 1.51 10.02
CA GLU A 5 12.08 2.16 8.94
C GLU A 5 12.25 1.20 7.76
N LEU A 6 12.60 -0.06 8.05
CA LEU A 6 12.84 -1.06 7.03
C LEU A 6 11.57 -1.41 6.24
N VAL A 7 10.42 -1.59 6.90
CA VAL A 7 9.16 -1.90 6.18
C VAL A 7 8.70 -0.72 5.31
N ILE A 8 8.89 0.53 5.77
CA ILE A 8 8.57 1.73 5.00
C ILE A 8 9.49 1.83 3.77
N GLU A 9 10.79 1.58 3.92
CA GLU A 9 11.74 1.58 2.80
C GLU A 9 11.44 0.46 1.80
N ASN A 10 11.17 -0.75 2.28
CA ASN A 10 10.77 -1.88 1.44
C ASN A 10 9.51 -1.56 0.64
N LEU A 11 8.50 -0.92 1.25
CA LEU A 11 7.30 -0.49 0.54
C LEU A 11 7.61 0.53 -0.56
N LYS A 12 8.45 1.54 -0.27
CA LYS A 12 8.86 2.55 -1.26
C LYS A 12 9.62 1.94 -2.44
N ILE A 13 10.52 0.99 -2.17
CA ILE A 13 11.26 0.25 -3.20
C ILE A 13 10.27 -0.54 -4.06
N TRP A 14 9.35 -1.25 -3.43
CA TRP A 14 8.33 -2.03 -4.13
C TRP A 14 7.45 -1.16 -5.03
N ILE A 15 6.90 -0.07 -4.50
CA ILE A 15 6.06 0.90 -5.24
C ILE A 15 6.79 1.43 -6.48
N LYS A 16 8.06 1.82 -6.32
CA LYS A 16 8.89 2.31 -7.42
C LYS A 16 9.18 1.22 -8.46
N LYS A 17 9.42 -0.02 -8.02
CA LYS A 17 9.77 -1.15 -8.90
C LYS A 17 8.58 -1.60 -9.73
N THR A 18 7.40 -1.71 -9.13
CA THR A 18 6.20 -2.21 -9.81
C THR A 18 5.50 -1.12 -10.60
N ASN A 19 5.51 0.14 -10.10
CA ASN A 19 4.83 1.28 -10.71
C ASN A 19 3.32 1.04 -10.95
N ILE A 20 2.70 0.17 -10.13
CA ILE A 20 1.28 -0.22 -10.26
C ILE A 20 0.38 0.72 -9.46
N ILE A 21 0.88 1.24 -8.34
CA ILE A 21 0.21 2.21 -7.49
C ILE A 21 1.20 3.30 -7.11
N SER A 22 0.68 4.49 -6.84
CA SER A 22 1.39 5.56 -6.16
C SER A 22 0.73 5.85 -4.82
N TYR A 23 1.37 6.65 -3.98
CA TYR A 23 0.80 7.11 -2.73
C TYR A 23 0.91 8.63 -2.63
N ASP A 24 -0.09 9.24 -2.00
CA ASP A 24 -0.12 10.66 -1.70
C ASP A 24 1.01 10.99 -0.70
N LYS A 25 1.97 11.81 -1.15
CA LYS A 25 3.15 12.16 -0.35
C LYS A 25 2.83 13.12 0.79
N ASP A 26 1.76 13.91 0.68
CA ASP A 26 1.35 14.86 1.70
C ASP A 26 0.70 14.12 2.87
N ILE A 27 -0.03 13.02 2.60
CA ILE A 27 -0.56 12.10 3.61
C ILE A 27 0.53 11.17 4.15
N GLY A 28 1.38 10.66 3.26
CA GLY A 28 2.51 9.80 3.58
C GLY A 28 2.13 8.34 3.90
N LEU A 29 3.11 7.63 4.47
CA LEU A 29 2.99 6.22 4.85
C LEU A 29 2.89 6.11 6.37
N GLN A 30 1.78 5.60 6.87
CA GLN A 30 1.53 5.47 8.31
C GLN A 30 1.82 4.04 8.75
N PHE A 31 2.80 3.88 9.63
CA PHE A 31 3.13 2.60 10.23
C PHE A 31 2.25 2.34 11.45
N TRP A 32 1.71 1.13 11.50
CA TRP A 32 0.95 0.59 12.63
C TRP A 32 1.83 -0.43 13.34
N ASP A 33 1.72 -0.49 14.67
CA ASP A 33 2.46 -1.45 15.46
C ASP A 33 2.11 -2.89 15.08
N LYS A 34 2.93 -3.82 15.56
CA LYS A 34 2.77 -5.24 15.31
C LYS A 34 1.40 -5.74 15.77
N GLU A 35 0.69 -6.46 14.91
CA GLU A 35 -0.60 -7.06 15.21
C GLU A 35 -0.62 -8.55 14.82
N LEU A 36 -1.24 -9.39 15.65
CA LEU A 36 -1.57 -10.76 15.26
C LEU A 36 -2.83 -10.72 14.40
N ARG A 37 -2.71 -11.05 13.12
CA ARG A 37 -3.84 -11.07 12.19
C ARG A 37 -4.04 -12.42 11.54
N GLU A 38 -5.29 -12.74 11.29
CA GLU A 38 -5.67 -13.83 10.39
C GLU A 38 -5.54 -13.32 8.96
N LEU A 39 -4.55 -13.85 8.25
CA LEU A 39 -4.30 -13.53 6.85
C LEU A 39 -5.23 -14.35 5.95
N ARG A 40 -5.25 -14.03 4.66
CA ARG A 40 -6.00 -14.77 3.65
C ARG A 40 -5.66 -16.28 3.74
N GLY A 41 -6.66 -17.12 4.00
CA GLY A 41 -6.47 -18.57 4.16
C GLY A 41 -6.29 -19.07 5.59
N GLU A 42 -6.81 -18.34 6.60
CA GLU A 42 -6.90 -18.77 8.02
C GLU A 42 -5.55 -18.94 8.75
N ILE A 43 -4.46 -18.46 8.17
CA ILE A 43 -3.14 -18.45 8.81
C ILE A 43 -3.06 -17.22 9.72
N LYS A 44 -3.00 -17.44 11.03
CA LYS A 44 -2.69 -16.39 12.00
C LYS A 44 -1.20 -16.12 12.00
N LYS A 45 -0.83 -14.86 11.77
CA LYS A 45 0.57 -14.43 11.72
C LYS A 45 0.73 -13.04 12.33
N GLU A 46 1.87 -12.82 12.98
CA GLU A 46 2.25 -11.48 13.39
C GLU A 46 2.67 -10.67 12.16
N VAL A 47 2.08 -9.48 12.01
CA VAL A 47 2.34 -8.61 10.87
C VAL A 47 2.56 -7.18 11.30
N TYR A 48 3.34 -6.45 10.49
CA TYR A 48 3.32 -5.00 10.48
C TYR A 48 2.37 -4.51 9.39
N VAL A 49 1.65 -3.43 9.66
CA VAL A 49 0.72 -2.83 8.71
C VAL A 49 1.16 -1.41 8.39
N ILE A 50 1.18 -1.08 7.10
CA ILE A 50 1.37 0.30 6.65
C ILE A 50 0.09 0.73 5.93
N SER A 51 -0.57 1.78 6.43
CA SER A 51 -1.69 2.40 5.72
C SER A 51 -1.25 3.63 4.95
N PHE A 52 -1.83 3.82 3.77
CA PHE A 52 -1.59 5.00 2.94
C PHE A 52 -2.77 5.25 2.00
N LYS A 53 -2.85 6.45 1.45
CA LYS A 53 -3.83 6.81 0.41
C LYS A 53 -3.10 6.86 -0.94
N THR A 54 -3.72 6.35 -2.01
CA THR A 54 -3.21 6.61 -3.36
C THR A 54 -3.39 8.07 -3.74
N GLU A 55 -2.67 8.55 -4.75
CA GLU A 55 -2.90 9.91 -5.27
C GLU A 55 -4.31 10.02 -5.87
N ASP A 56 -4.89 11.22 -5.77
CA ASP A 56 -6.11 11.56 -6.48
C ASP A 56 -5.82 11.61 -7.99
N LYS A 57 -6.74 11.09 -8.80
CA LYS A 57 -6.63 11.13 -10.27
C LYS A 57 -7.63 12.14 -10.83
N ILE A 58 -7.13 13.20 -11.42
CA ILE A 58 -7.93 14.20 -12.13
C ILE A 58 -7.91 13.87 -13.61
N GLU A 59 -9.08 13.67 -14.21
CA GLU A 59 -9.21 13.54 -15.66
C GLU A 59 -9.64 14.87 -16.26
N ARG A 60 -8.91 15.29 -17.30
CA ARG A 60 -9.13 16.54 -18.02
C ARG A 60 -9.46 16.27 -19.47
N ASN A 61 -10.30 17.10 -20.06
CA ASN A 61 -10.58 17.04 -21.49
C ASN A 61 -9.46 17.73 -22.30
N LYS A 62 -9.62 17.77 -23.63
CA LYS A 62 -8.68 18.40 -24.56
C LYS A 62 -8.49 19.92 -24.39
N ASN A 63 -9.38 20.58 -23.65
CA ASN A 63 -9.32 22.01 -23.34
C ASN A 63 -8.75 22.27 -21.93
N ASP A 64 -8.15 21.25 -21.29
CA ASP A 64 -7.66 21.27 -19.89
C ASP A 64 -8.76 21.43 -18.82
N GLU A 65 -10.04 21.28 -19.18
CA GLU A 65 -11.14 21.36 -18.21
C GLU A 65 -11.26 20.04 -17.45
N ILE A 66 -11.45 20.12 -16.13
CA ILE A 66 -11.68 18.94 -15.28
C ILE A 66 -13.03 18.32 -15.63
N ILE A 67 -13.03 17.05 -16.00
CA ILE A 67 -14.24 16.28 -16.32
C ILE A 67 -14.54 15.19 -15.29
N SER A 68 -13.53 14.76 -14.51
CA SER A 68 -13.72 13.81 -13.42
C SER A 68 -12.63 13.96 -12.35
N LEU A 69 -13.00 13.67 -11.11
CA LEU A 69 -12.11 13.50 -9.98
C LEU A 69 -12.33 12.11 -9.40
N PHE A 70 -11.27 11.30 -9.39
CA PHE A 70 -11.24 10.04 -8.67
C PHE A 70 -10.39 10.23 -7.42
N GLU A 71 -11.05 10.25 -6.26
CA GLU A 71 -10.36 10.33 -4.99
C GLU A 71 -9.46 9.11 -4.78
N GLY A 72 -8.28 9.37 -4.22
CA GLY A 72 -7.34 8.37 -3.81
C GLY A 72 -7.96 7.35 -2.85
N MET A 73 -7.54 6.10 -2.98
CA MET A 73 -8.08 5.00 -2.21
C MET A 73 -7.16 4.65 -1.05
N TYR A 74 -7.73 4.34 0.11
CA TYR A 74 -6.96 3.77 1.21
C TYR A 74 -6.48 2.35 0.87
N CYS A 75 -5.21 2.12 1.17
CA CYS A 75 -4.48 0.90 0.96
C CYS A 75 -3.77 0.48 2.25
N PHE A 76 -3.64 -0.83 2.46
CA PHE A 76 -2.98 -1.43 3.61
C PHE A 76 -1.95 -2.45 3.12
N ALA A 77 -0.68 -2.15 3.29
CA ALA A 77 0.41 -3.08 3.01
C ALA A 77 0.71 -3.92 4.25
N TYR A 78 0.71 -5.25 4.09
CA TYR A 78 0.97 -6.20 5.17
C TYR A 78 2.37 -6.77 5.01
N PHE A 79 3.15 -6.70 6.08
CA PHE A 79 4.51 -7.22 6.14
C PHE A 79 4.60 -8.32 7.18
N ASP A 80 5.34 -9.37 6.87
CA ASP A 80 5.72 -10.41 7.81
C ASP A 80 6.51 -9.78 8.98
N ALA A 81 6.09 -9.98 10.23
CA ALA A 81 6.80 -9.40 11.36
C ALA A 81 8.16 -10.06 11.65
N GLU A 82 8.38 -11.28 11.16
CA GLU A 82 9.63 -12.03 11.32
C GLU A 82 10.63 -11.71 10.20
N THR A 83 10.17 -11.77 8.95
CA THR A 83 11.06 -11.59 7.77
C THR A 83 11.09 -10.15 7.25
N LEU A 84 10.12 -9.31 7.63
CA LEU A 84 9.94 -7.94 7.14
C LEU A 84 9.70 -7.85 5.62
N GLU A 85 9.30 -8.97 5.02
CA GLU A 85 8.92 -9.08 3.61
C GLU A 85 7.46 -8.64 3.42
N LEU A 86 7.21 -7.97 2.30
CA LEU A 86 5.85 -7.61 1.89
C LEU A 86 5.09 -8.91 1.55
N LEU A 87 3.91 -9.07 2.15
CA LEU A 87 3.03 -10.20 1.88
C LEU A 87 2.05 -9.87 0.75
N TYR A 88 1.34 -8.75 0.86
CA TYR A 88 0.43 -8.23 -0.16
C TYR A 88 -0.01 -6.80 0.23
N ILE A 89 -0.67 -6.12 -0.71
CA ILE A 89 -1.35 -4.85 -0.45
C ILE A 89 -2.85 -5.05 -0.62
N HIS A 90 -3.62 -4.73 0.40
CA HIS A 90 -5.07 -4.74 0.35
C HIS A 90 -5.61 -3.34 0.05
N LYS A 91 -6.58 -3.26 -0.85
CA LYS A 91 -7.36 -2.05 -1.15
C LYS A 91 -8.84 -2.42 -1.24
N LYS A 92 -9.72 -1.42 -1.25
CA LYS A 92 -11.19 -1.62 -1.36
C LYS A 92 -11.60 -2.55 -2.52
N ALA A 93 -10.87 -2.54 -3.62
CA ALA A 93 -11.17 -3.34 -4.81
C ALA A 93 -10.55 -4.75 -4.83
N GLY A 94 -9.81 -5.15 -3.79
CA GLY A 94 -9.15 -6.46 -3.71
C GLY A 94 -7.70 -6.38 -3.25
N TYR A 95 -6.91 -7.36 -3.63
CA TYR A 95 -5.52 -7.52 -3.20
C TYR A 95 -4.57 -7.22 -4.37
N ILE A 96 -3.34 -6.88 -4.03
CA ILE A 96 -2.22 -6.79 -4.96
C ILE A 96 -1.13 -7.68 -4.39
N GLU A 97 -0.77 -8.71 -5.16
CA GLU A 97 0.27 -9.66 -4.79
C GLU A 97 1.67 -9.00 -4.90
N VAL A 98 2.69 -9.63 -4.33
CA VAL A 98 4.06 -9.09 -4.27
C VAL A 98 4.67 -8.88 -5.66
N ASP A 99 4.24 -9.64 -6.67
CA ASP A 99 4.67 -9.44 -8.05
C ASP A 99 3.90 -8.34 -8.79
N GLY A 100 2.85 -7.80 -8.16
CA GLY A 100 1.98 -6.77 -8.72
C GLY A 100 0.69 -7.29 -9.36
N SER A 101 0.45 -8.60 -9.37
CA SER A 101 -0.81 -9.17 -9.88
C SER A 101 -2.01 -8.87 -8.96
N TYR A 102 -3.22 -9.00 -9.52
CA TYR A 102 -4.50 -8.71 -8.87
C TYR A 102 -5.30 -9.99 -8.55
#